data_AF-A0A931WQ87-F1
#
_entry.id   AF-A0A931WQ87-F1
#
_cell.length_a   1.000
_cell.length_b   1.000
_cell.length_c   1.000
_cell.angle_alpha   90.00
_cell.angle_beta   90.00
_cell.angle_gamma   90.00
#
_symmetry.space_group_name_H-M   'P 1'
#
loop_
_entity.id
_entity.type
_entity.pdbx_description
1 polymer ?
#
loop_
_entity_poly.entity_id
_entity_poly.type
_entity_poly.pdbx_seq_one_letter_code
_entity_poly.pdbx_strand_id
1 'polypeptide(L)'
;GGKFESPWEEVLYDALAREGIRTVSQYPLYQYRLDLAVLDSEIPIDIEIDGEMWHRDIDGGRLLSDLKRDQHLIMHGWQVKRFWVYQLQNDLEWCVQEIKEMLKVK
;
A
#
# COMPACT_ATOMS: atom_id res chain seq x y z
N GLY A 1 8.52 2.50 16.62
CA GLY A 1 8.37 2.70 15.17
C GLY A 1 9.60 2.18 14.50
N GLY A 2 9.51 0.96 13.96
CA GLY A 2 10.53 0.42 13.07
C GLY A 2 10.41 1.05 11.69
N LYS A 3 11.30 0.68 10.77
CA LYS A 3 11.21 1.09 9.36
C LYS A 3 9.95 0.52 8.67
N PHE A 4 9.43 -0.60 9.20
CA PHE A 4 8.27 -1.35 8.71
C PHE A 4 7.46 -1.87 9.91
N GLU A 5 6.16 -2.08 9.75
CA GLU A 5 5.28 -2.66 10.77
C GLU A 5 5.03 -4.17 10.57
N SER A 6 5.33 -4.69 9.37
CA SER A 6 5.26 -6.09 8.97
C SER A 6 6.48 -6.52 8.13
N PRO A 7 6.96 -7.77 8.23
CA PRO A 7 7.98 -8.30 7.33
C PRO A 7 7.58 -8.22 5.85
N TRP A 8 6.27 -8.25 5.56
CA TRP A 8 5.76 -8.18 4.18
C TRP A 8 5.86 -6.79 3.56
N GLU A 9 5.86 -5.73 4.37
CA GLU A 9 6.18 -4.38 3.89
C GLU A 9 7.64 -4.31 3.43
N GLU A 10 8.56 -4.89 4.21
CA GLU A 10 9.98 -4.94 3.87
C GLU A 10 10.23 -5.77 2.61
N VAL A 11 9.56 -6.93 2.48
CA VAL A 11 9.64 -7.78 1.29
C VAL A 11 9.17 -7.03 0.04
N LEU A 12 8.03 -6.33 0.11
CA LEU A 12 7.51 -5.56 -1.01
C LEU A 12 8.39 -4.34 -1.31
N TYR A 13 8.86 -3.64 -0.28
CA TYR A 13 9.80 -2.52 -0.41
C TYR A 13 11.04 -2.93 -1.20
N ASP A 14 11.69 -4.03 -0.81
CA ASP A 14 12.89 -4.53 -1.47
C ASP A 14 12.60 -4.99 -2.91
N ALA A 15 11.45 -5.62 -3.16
CA ALA A 15 11.07 -6.05 -4.49
C ALA A 15 10.84 -4.87 -5.44
N LEU A 16 10.13 -3.83 -4.98
CA LEU A 16 9.94 -2.60 -5.73
C LEU A 16 11.26 -1.88 -5.99
N ALA A 17 12.14 -1.82 -4.99
CA ALA A 17 13.46 -1.19 -5.12
C ALA A 17 14.34 -1.90 -6.16
N ARG A 18 14.29 -3.23 -6.27
CA ARG A 18 15.02 -3.99 -7.31
C ARG A 18 14.56 -3.64 -8.73
N GLU A 19 13.29 -3.26 -8.88
CA GLU A 19 12.73 -2.79 -10.15
C GLU A 19 12.88 -1.27 -10.37
N GLY A 20 13.65 -0.59 -9.51
CA GLY A 20 13.90 0.84 -9.61
C GLY A 20 12.76 1.74 -9.10
N ILE A 21 11.75 1.16 -8.43
CA ILE A 21 10.63 1.91 -7.86
C ILE A 21 11.00 2.33 -6.44
N ARG A 22 11.14 3.64 -6.22
CA ARG A 22 11.47 4.18 -4.90
C ARG A 22 10.21 4.37 -4.06
N THR A 23 10.21 3.79 -2.87
CA THR A 23 9.15 3.97 -1.87
C THR A 23 9.69 4.58 -0.58
N VAL A 24 8.83 5.29 0.15
CA VAL A 24 9.09 5.77 1.51
C VAL A 24 8.21 4.97 2.45
N SER A 25 8.82 4.24 3.38
CA SER A 25 8.07 3.45 4.35
C SER A 25 7.53 4.31 5.49
N GLN A 26 6.37 3.92 6.03
CA GLN A 26 5.78 4.54 7.22
C GLN A 26 5.60 6.07 7.06
N TYR A 27 5.20 6.49 5.87
CA TYR A 27 5.13 7.90 5.46
C TYR A 27 3.98 8.62 6.19
N PRO A 28 4.25 9.72 6.93
CA PRO A 28 3.21 10.48 7.59
C PRO A 28 2.43 11.32 6.58
N LEU A 29 1.11 11.14 6.53
CA LEU A 29 0.22 11.92 5.65
C LEU A 29 -1.11 12.20 6.35
N TYR A 30 -1.38 13.48 6.64
CA TYR A 30 -2.52 13.91 7.46
C TYR A 30 -2.53 13.20 8.82
N GLN A 31 -3.66 12.62 9.22
CA GLN A 31 -3.80 11.75 10.39
C GLN A 31 -3.31 10.31 10.17
N TYR A 32 -2.86 9.96 8.96
CA TYR A 32 -2.50 8.60 8.57
C TYR A 32 -0.99 8.37 8.54
N ARG A 33 -0.62 7.10 8.59
CA ARG A 33 0.71 6.59 8.34
C ARG A 33 0.56 5.53 7.26
N LEU A 34 1.21 5.77 6.12
CA LEU A 34 1.14 4.90 4.95
C LEU A 34 2.22 3.83 5.07
N ASP A 35 1.89 2.57 4.78
CA ASP A 35 2.89 1.49 4.87
C ASP A 35 4.06 1.76 3.92
N LEU A 36 3.76 2.04 2.65
CA LEU A 36 4.71 2.46 1.62
C LEU A 36 4.09 3.56 0.74
N ALA A 37 4.83 4.64 0.52
CA ALA A 37 4.43 5.73 -0.39
C ALA A 37 5.35 5.80 -1.61
N VAL A 38 4.77 5.84 -2.82
CA VAL A 38 5.49 6.22 -4.03
C VAL A 38 5.23 7.71 -4.29
N LEU A 39 6.29 8.51 -4.22
CA LEU A 39 6.22 9.96 -4.41
C LEU A 39 6.79 10.41 -5.76
N ASP A 40 7.57 9.56 -6.42
CA ASP A 40 8.20 9.83 -7.71
C ASP A 40 7.31 9.42 -8.89
N SER A 41 6.05 9.83 -8.86
CA SER A 41 5.04 9.57 -9.89
C SER A 41 4.19 10.82 -10.13
N GLU A 42 3.51 10.90 -11.27
CA GLU A 42 2.61 12.03 -11.56
C GLU A 42 1.48 12.14 -10.53
N ILE A 43 0.95 10.99 -10.12
CA ILE A 43 0.00 10.86 -9.02
C ILE A 43 0.66 9.99 -7.94
N PRO A 44 0.82 10.47 -6.70
CA PRO A 44 1.43 9.69 -5.62
C PRO A 44 0.56 8.47 -5.26
N ILE A 45 1.21 7.38 -4.86
CA ILE A 45 0.57 6.10 -4.58
C ILE A 45 0.77 5.73 -3.11
N ASP A 46 -0.34 5.48 -2.41
CA ASP A 46 -0.39 4.79 -1.12
C ASP A 46 -0.46 3.29 -1.36
N ILE A 47 0.53 2.54 -0.87
CA ILE A 47 0.56 1.08 -0.95
C ILE A 47 0.43 0.52 0.47
N GLU A 48 -0.63 -0.25 0.70
CA GLU A 48 -1.02 -0.77 2.01
C GLU A 48 -0.90 -2.30 2.04
N ILE A 49 -0.38 -2.85 3.14
CA ILE A 49 -0.13 -4.27 3.32
C ILE A 49 -0.94 -4.80 4.51
N ASP A 50 -2.10 -5.38 4.21
CA ASP A 50 -2.99 -5.92 5.23
C ASP A 50 -2.68 -7.38 5.57
N GLY A 51 -2.37 -7.63 6.84
CA GLY A 51 -2.36 -8.96 7.42
C GLY A 51 -3.71 -9.31 8.00
N GLU A 52 -4.55 -10.06 7.27
CA GLU A 52 -5.46 -11.11 7.79
C GLU A 52 -6.45 -11.59 6.72
N MET A 53 -6.36 -12.88 6.35
CA MET A 53 -7.31 -13.56 5.46
C MET A 53 -8.59 -14.02 6.20
N TRP A 54 -8.63 -13.99 7.54
CA TRP A 54 -9.65 -14.71 8.32
C TRP A 54 -10.26 -14.03 9.55
N HIS A 55 -9.95 -12.76 9.81
CA HIS A 55 -10.65 -12.02 10.86
C HIS A 55 -10.99 -10.62 10.38
N ARG A 56 -12.30 -10.27 10.40
CA ARG A 56 -12.90 -8.93 10.65
C ARG A 56 -14.11 -8.54 9.79
N ASP A 57 -14.73 -9.46 9.06
CA ASP A 57 -16.12 -9.24 8.59
C ASP A 57 -17.15 -9.21 9.73
N ILE A 58 -16.74 -9.37 11.00
CA ILE A 58 -17.66 -9.43 12.15
C ILE A 58 -18.08 -8.03 12.65
N ASP A 59 -17.33 -6.95 12.41
CA ASP A 59 -17.60 -5.65 13.08
C ASP A 59 -17.94 -4.44 12.19
N GLY A 60 -17.80 -4.51 10.86
CA GLY A 60 -18.24 -3.46 9.91
C GLY A 60 -17.57 -2.06 10.01
N GLY A 61 -17.11 -1.66 11.19
CA GLY A 61 -16.50 -0.36 11.48
C GLY A 61 -15.08 -0.23 10.92
N ARG A 62 -14.33 -1.32 10.83
CA ARG A 62 -13.00 -1.32 10.17
C ARG A 62 -13.16 -1.06 8.67
N LEU A 63 -14.05 -1.77 7.99
CA LEU A 63 -14.37 -1.55 6.57
C LEU A 63 -14.79 -0.10 6.29
N LEU A 64 -15.67 0.47 7.13
CA LEU A 64 -16.09 1.87 6.96
C LEU A 64 -14.94 2.86 7.19
N SER A 65 -14.02 2.56 8.09
CA SER A 65 -12.87 3.44 8.37
C SER A 65 -11.85 3.39 7.24
N ASP A 66 -11.58 2.20 6.70
CA ASP A 66 -10.67 2.00 5.57
C ASP A 66 -11.24 2.66 4.31
N LEU A 67 -12.54 2.49 4.03
CA LEU A 67 -13.21 3.19 2.92
C LEU A 67 -13.14 4.71 3.05
N LYS A 68 -13.33 5.26 4.25
CA LYS A 68 -13.22 6.71 4.49
C LYS A 68 -11.80 7.21 4.30
N ARG A 69 -10.80 6.44 4.77
CA ARG A 69 -9.38 6.74 4.58
C ARG A 69 -9.04 6.77 3.09
N ASP A 70 -9.36 5.71 2.37
CA ASP A 70 -9.04 5.58 0.95
C ASP A 70 -9.72 6.69 0.15
N GLN A 71 -11.01 6.97 0.42
CA GLN A 71 -11.72 8.10 -0.19
C GLN A 71 -11.06 9.44 0.11
N HIS A 72 -10.64 9.66 1.35
CA HIS A 72 -9.95 10.90 1.73
C HIS A 72 -8.67 11.08 0.91
N LEU A 73 -7.84 10.04 0.79
CA LEU A 73 -6.60 10.10 0.01
C LEU A 73 -6.88 10.32 -1.48
N ILE A 74 -7.85 9.60 -2.05
CA ILE A 74 -8.25 9.76 -3.46
C ILE A 74 -8.73 11.18 -3.74
N MET A 75 -9.58 11.74 -2.87
CA MET A 75 -10.05 13.13 -3.01
C MET A 75 -8.93 14.17 -2.93
N HIS A 76 -7.80 13.82 -2.32
CA HIS A 76 -6.61 14.67 -2.21
C HIS A 76 -5.51 14.30 -3.20
N GLY A 77 -5.87 13.60 -4.29
CA GLY A 77 -4.98 13.35 -5.41
C GLY A 77 -4.00 12.20 -5.21
N TRP A 78 -4.36 11.19 -4.41
CA TRP A 78 -3.58 9.96 -4.25
C TRP A 78 -4.26 8.78 -4.94
N GLN A 79 -3.47 7.85 -5.43
CA GLN A 79 -3.93 6.49 -5.73
C GLN A 79 -3.72 5.61 -4.49
N VAL A 80 -4.59 4.62 -4.29
CA VAL A 80 -4.47 3.66 -3.18
C VAL A 80 -4.43 2.24 -3.74
N LYS A 81 -3.45 1.45 -3.34
CA LYS A 81 -3.34 0.02 -3.66
C LYS A 81 -3.13 -0.79 -2.39
N ARG A 82 -4.13 -1.60 -2.04
CA ARG A 82 -4.07 -2.50 -0.90
C ARG A 82 -3.75 -3.92 -1.37
N PHE A 83 -2.76 -4.53 -0.72
CA PHE A 83 -2.42 -5.95 -0.88
C PHE A 83 -2.70 -6.68 0.42
N TRP A 84 -3.37 -7.80 0.32
CA TRP A 84 -3.37 -8.78 1.39
C TRP A 84 -2.02 -9.49 1.42
N VAL A 85 -1.53 -9.80 2.63
CA VAL A 85 -0.29 -10.56 2.82
C VAL A 85 -0.26 -11.86 2.02
N TYR A 86 -1.40 -12.56 1.84
CA TYR A 86 -1.44 -13.79 1.04
C TYR A 86 -1.15 -13.54 -0.46
N GLN A 87 -1.43 -12.34 -0.98
CA GLN A 87 -1.11 -11.99 -2.36
C GLN A 87 0.40 -11.85 -2.52
N LEU A 88 1.06 -11.19 -1.56
CA LEU A 88 2.52 -11.07 -1.53
C LEU A 88 3.21 -12.43 -1.33
N GLN A 89 2.60 -13.33 -0.55
CA GLN A 89 3.06 -14.70 -0.36
C GLN A 89 2.96 -15.54 -1.63
N ASN A 90 1.83 -15.46 -2.33
CA ASN A 90 1.53 -16.32 -3.46
C ASN A 90 2.18 -15.81 -4.75
N ASP A 91 2.19 -14.49 -4.96
CA ASP A 91 2.66 -13.88 -6.21
C ASP A 91 3.17 -12.44 -5.98
N LEU A 92 4.41 -12.35 -5.48
CA LEU A 92 5.10 -11.08 -5.28
C LEU A 92 5.37 -10.35 -6.60
N GLU A 93 5.66 -11.08 -7.68
CA GLU A 93 5.93 -10.50 -8.99
C GLU A 93 4.69 -9.81 -9.56
N TRP A 94 3.52 -10.44 -9.44
CA TRP A 94 2.25 -9.81 -9.77
C TRP A 94 2.00 -8.54 -8.94
N CYS A 95 2.27 -8.55 -7.63
CA CYS A 95 2.09 -7.35 -6.80
C CYS A 95 2.98 -6.19 -7.28
N VAL A 96 4.22 -6.46 -7.65
CA VAL A 96 5.13 -5.47 -8.24
C VAL A 96 4.63 -4.99 -9.59
N GLN A 97 4.11 -5.89 -10.43
CA GLN A 97 3.56 -5.53 -11.74
C GLN A 97 2.35 -4.61 -11.62
N GLU A 98 1.46 -4.85 -10.67
CA GLU A 98 0.30 -3.99 -10.42
C GLU A 98 0.75 -2.54 -10.11
N ILE A 99 1.78 -2.37 -9.29
CA ILE A 99 2.35 -1.05 -9.00
C ILE A 99 2.97 -0.43 -10.26
N LYS A 100 3.71 -1.20 -11.06
CA LYS A 100 4.25 -0.73 -12.34
C LYS A 100 3.16 -0.26 -13.30
N GLU A 101 2.03 -0.96 -13.39
CA GLU A 101 0.92 -0.54 -14.25
C GLU A 101 0.28 0.76 -13.76
N MET A 102 0.13 0.94 -12.44
CA MET A 102 -0.35 2.20 -11.87
C MET A 102 0.57 3.39 -12.20
N LEU A 103 1.89 3.17 -12.23
CA LEU A 103 2.87 4.20 -12.59
C LEU A 103 2.86 4.59 -14.08
N LYS A 104 2.28 3.76 -14.96
CA LYS A 104 2.21 4.02 -16.41
C LYS A 104 1.02 4.88 -16.83
N VAL A 105 0.09 5.16 -15.91
CA VAL A 105 -1.13 5.92 -16.21
C VAL A 105 -0.74 7.34 -16.62
N LYS A 106 -1.08 7.70 -17.87
CA LYS A 106 -0.95 9.03 -18.48
C LYS A 106 -2.28 9.78 -18.43
#